data_AF-A0A7Y5KUP7-F1
#
_entry.id   AF-A0A7Y5KUP7-F1
#
_cell.length_a   1.000
_cell.length_b   1.000
_cell.length_c   1.000
_cell.angle_alpha   90.00
_cell.angle_beta   90.00
_cell.angle_gamma   90.00
#
_symmetry.space_group_name_H-M   'P 1'
#
loop_
_entity.id
_entity.type
_entity.pdbx_description
1 polymer ?
#
loop_
_entity_poly.entity_id
_entity_poly.type
_entity_poly.pdbx_seq_one_letter_code
_entity_poly.pdbx_strand_id
1 'polypeptide(L)'
;MNRVLKGAALASLALVSFACGEPTLEEACTSYCEAAQDAGCGELLPAECSTGCGDLEAALEQVGYGDCIEEYTAAMDCVAGSGFTCNDGVPVANGSGCLEEALDLVDCQQSLNPDN
;
A
#
# COMPACT_ATOMS: atom_id res chain seq x y z
N MET A 1 20.57 -5.20 54.38
CA MET A 1 19.99 -4.00 53.77
C MET A 1 20.45 -3.92 52.33
N ASN A 2 19.49 -3.80 51.42
CA ASN A 2 19.56 -3.30 50.03
C ASN A 2 20.45 -4.06 49.02
N ARG A 3 19.90 -4.91 48.14
CA ARG A 3 18.98 -4.70 47.00
C ARG A 3 19.70 -4.27 45.71
N VAL A 4 19.37 -5.05 44.67
CA VAL A 4 19.36 -4.77 43.23
C VAL A 4 20.65 -5.08 42.46
N LEU A 5 20.70 -6.30 41.92
CA LEU A 5 21.26 -6.56 40.60
C LEU A 5 20.55 -5.61 39.62
N LYS A 6 21.22 -4.51 39.23
CA LYS A 6 20.77 -3.67 38.13
C LYS A 6 21.10 -4.41 36.84
N GLY A 7 20.10 -5.08 36.29
CA GLY A 7 20.10 -5.48 34.89
C GLY A 7 20.36 -4.23 34.05
N ALA A 8 21.53 -4.17 33.42
CA ALA A 8 21.77 -3.26 32.32
C ALA A 8 21.18 -3.95 31.09
N ALA A 9 20.08 -3.38 30.64
CA ALA A 9 19.34 -3.70 29.45
C ALA A 9 20.23 -4.30 28.36
N LEU A 10 19.89 -5.52 27.95
CA LEU A 10 20.01 -5.91 26.56
C LEU A 10 19.24 -4.84 25.78
N ALA A 11 19.93 -3.79 25.36
CA ALA A 11 19.53 -3.05 24.19
C ALA A 11 19.69 -4.05 23.05
N SER A 12 18.68 -4.91 22.93
CA SER A 12 18.32 -5.50 21.66
C SER A 12 18.22 -4.29 20.74
N LEU A 13 19.30 -4.03 20.00
CA LEU A 13 19.16 -3.47 18.68
C LEU A 13 18.17 -4.42 18.02
N ALA A 14 16.88 -4.07 18.09
CA ALA A 14 15.97 -4.40 17.04
C ALA A 14 16.70 -3.87 15.81
N LEU A 15 17.37 -4.80 15.13
CA LEU A 15 17.52 -4.74 13.70
C LEU A 15 16.14 -4.34 13.21
N VAL A 16 15.93 -3.04 13.03
CA VAL A 16 15.03 -2.55 12.00
C VAL A 16 15.76 -2.99 10.76
N SER A 17 15.57 -4.27 10.46
CA SER A 17 15.83 -4.84 9.18
C SER A 17 15.11 -3.88 8.26
N PHE A 18 15.87 -3.08 7.53
CA PHE A 18 15.56 -2.80 6.14
C PHE A 18 15.49 -4.16 5.43
N ALA A 19 14.49 -4.96 5.80
CA ALA A 19 13.89 -5.88 4.88
C ALA A 19 13.12 -4.94 3.96
N CYS A 20 13.76 -4.50 2.89
CA CYS A 20 13.03 -4.23 1.65
C CYS A 20 12.50 -5.60 1.18
N GLY A 21 11.60 -6.19 1.96
CA GLY A 21 10.62 -7.13 1.43
C GLY A 21 9.55 -6.23 0.88
N GLU A 22 9.23 -6.41 -0.40
CA GLU A 22 8.09 -5.74 -1.01
C GLU A 22 6.89 -5.89 -0.07
N PRO A 23 6.17 -4.80 0.23
CA PRO A 23 5.01 -4.88 1.12
C PRO A 23 4.03 -5.91 0.55
N THR A 24 3.29 -6.59 1.41
CA THR A 24 2.19 -7.42 0.91
C THR A 24 1.06 -6.55 0.37
N LEU A 25 0.20 -7.10 -0.48
CA LEU A 25 -0.97 -6.39 -1.01
C LEU A 25 -1.86 -5.82 0.11
N GLU A 26 -2.05 -6.59 1.18
CA GLU A 26 -2.85 -6.16 2.34
C GLU A 26 -2.19 -4.99 3.09
N GLU A 27 -0.86 -5.02 3.27
CA GLU A 27 -0.11 -3.94 3.90
C GLU A 27 -0.11 -2.66 3.06
N ALA A 28 0.13 -2.79 1.75
CA ALA A 28 0.11 -1.67 0.81
C ALA A 28 -1.29 -1.04 0.74
N CYS A 29 -2.34 -1.86 0.67
CA CYS A 29 -3.72 -1.39 0.72
C CYS A 29 -4.02 -0.69 2.05
N THR A 30 -3.60 -1.26 3.18
CA THR A 30 -3.85 -0.66 4.50
C THR A 30 -3.19 0.71 4.60
N SER A 31 -1.91 0.79 4.23
CA SER A 31 -1.14 2.04 4.18
C SER A 31 -1.80 3.08 3.26
N TYR A 32 -2.25 2.66 2.08
CA TYR A 32 -2.97 3.50 1.14
C TYR A 32 -4.29 4.03 1.70
N CYS A 33 -5.07 3.19 2.38
CA CYS A 33 -6.33 3.58 3.00
C CYS A 33 -6.14 4.51 4.21
N GLU A 34 -5.12 4.27 5.02
CA GLU A 34 -4.74 5.17 6.12
C GLU A 34 -4.31 6.53 5.57
N ALA A 35 -3.46 6.55 4.53
CA ALA A 35 -3.07 7.78 3.85
C ALA A 35 -4.27 8.52 3.25
N ALA A 36 -5.28 7.80 2.74
CA ALA A 36 -6.50 8.40 2.19
C ALA A 36 -7.37 9.04 3.27
N GLN A 37 -7.46 8.40 4.42
CA GLN A 37 -8.17 8.93 5.57
C GLN A 37 -7.46 10.17 6.13
N ASP A 38 -6.13 10.12 6.27
CA ASP A 38 -5.31 11.25 6.73
C ASP A 38 -5.35 12.44 5.77
N ALA A 39 -5.39 12.18 4.46
CA ALA A 39 -5.57 13.20 3.43
C ALA A 39 -7.00 13.79 3.38
N GLY A 40 -7.95 13.20 4.11
CA GLY A 40 -9.31 13.70 4.20
C GLY A 40 -10.18 13.38 2.98
N CYS A 41 -9.97 12.23 2.33
CA CYS A 41 -10.80 11.79 1.18
C CYS A 41 -12.29 11.58 1.53
N GLY A 42 -12.65 11.61 2.82
CA GLY A 42 -14.04 11.56 3.27
C GLY A 42 -14.67 10.19 3.09
N GLU A 43 -15.98 10.14 2.85
CA GLU A 43 -16.73 8.88 2.62
C GLU A 43 -16.45 8.25 1.24
N LEU A 44 -15.80 8.99 0.35
CA LEU A 44 -15.29 8.47 -0.92
C LEU A 44 -13.90 7.91 -0.66
N LEU A 45 -13.86 6.83 0.12
CA LEU A 45 -12.64 6.05 0.16
C LEU A 45 -12.48 5.31 -1.17
N PRO A 46 -11.23 5.06 -1.59
CA PRO A 46 -10.95 4.19 -2.73
C PRO A 46 -11.71 2.86 -2.62
N ALA A 47 -12.10 2.29 -3.76
CA ALA A 47 -12.92 1.08 -3.80
C ALA A 47 -12.27 -0.09 -3.06
N GLU A 48 -10.94 -0.11 -3.07
CA GLU A 48 -10.04 -1.03 -2.37
C GLU A 48 -10.26 -0.98 -0.85
N CYS A 49 -10.39 0.24 -0.29
CA CYS A 49 -10.63 0.46 1.14
C CYS A 49 -12.04 0.04 1.57
N SER A 50 -13.00 0.13 0.65
CA SER A 50 -14.39 -0.32 0.89
C SER A 50 -14.55 -1.83 0.77
N THR A 51 -13.79 -2.46 -0.13
CA THR A 51 -13.75 -3.92 -0.33
C THR A 51 -13.10 -4.60 0.88
N GLY A 52 -12.17 -3.92 1.54
CA GLY A 52 -11.39 -4.45 2.65
C GLY A 52 -10.09 -5.06 2.15
N CYS A 53 -8.96 -4.64 2.73
CA CYS A 53 -7.64 -5.00 2.22
C CYS A 53 -7.35 -6.51 2.24
N GLY A 54 -7.98 -7.27 3.15
CA GLY A 54 -7.86 -8.73 3.19
C GLY A 54 -8.62 -9.46 2.09
N ASP A 55 -9.58 -8.81 1.43
CA ASP A 55 -10.38 -9.36 0.32
C ASP A 55 -9.93 -8.84 -1.05
N LEU A 56 -8.97 -7.92 -1.09
CA LEU A 56 -8.52 -7.24 -2.31
C LEU A 56 -7.86 -8.21 -3.30
N GLU A 57 -7.05 -9.16 -2.81
CA GLU A 57 -6.41 -10.18 -3.66
C GLU A 57 -7.46 -10.99 -4.42
N ALA A 58 -8.45 -11.53 -3.69
CA ALA A 58 -9.53 -12.30 -4.28
C ALA A 58 -10.41 -11.46 -5.21
N ALA A 59 -10.56 -10.16 -4.95
CA ALA A 59 -11.26 -9.25 -5.84
C ALA A 59 -10.50 -9.05 -7.16
N LEU A 60 -9.18 -8.86 -7.12
CA LEU A 60 -8.31 -8.75 -8.30
C LEU A 60 -8.31 -10.04 -9.12
N GLU A 61 -8.22 -11.20 -8.48
CA GLU A 61 -8.34 -12.50 -9.15
C GLU A 61 -9.68 -12.65 -9.89
N GLN A 62 -10.79 -12.25 -9.27
CA GLN A 62 -12.13 -12.36 -9.85
C GLN A 62 -12.32 -11.49 -11.10
N VAL A 63 -11.67 -10.32 -11.16
CA VAL A 63 -11.73 -9.42 -12.32
C VAL A 63 -10.65 -9.73 -13.38
N GLY A 64 -9.83 -10.76 -13.15
CA GLY A 64 -8.80 -11.20 -14.09
C GLY A 64 -7.49 -10.41 -14.00
N TYR A 65 -7.23 -9.73 -12.87
CA TYR A 65 -5.99 -8.99 -12.59
C TYR A 65 -5.09 -9.68 -11.56
N GLY A 66 -5.33 -10.96 -11.25
CA GLY A 66 -4.53 -11.72 -10.29
C GLY A 66 -3.04 -11.78 -10.65
N ASP A 67 -2.71 -11.85 -11.94
CA ASP A 67 -1.30 -11.85 -12.39
C ASP A 67 -0.62 -10.46 -12.27
N CYS A 68 -1.37 -9.40 -11.91
CA CYS A 68 -0.86 -8.04 -11.71
C CYS A 68 -0.82 -7.62 -10.23
N ILE A 69 -0.92 -8.56 -9.29
CA ILE A 69 -0.94 -8.24 -7.85
C ILE A 69 0.35 -7.51 -7.43
N GLU A 70 1.50 -7.87 -7.98
CA GLU A 70 2.79 -7.24 -7.65
C GLU A 70 2.81 -5.77 -8.07
N GLU A 71 2.43 -5.45 -9.31
CA GLU A 71 2.35 -4.08 -9.81
C GLU A 71 1.28 -3.28 -9.07
N TYR A 72 0.17 -3.90 -8.72
CA TYR A 72 -0.91 -3.28 -7.96
C TYR A 72 -0.44 -2.89 -6.55
N THR A 73 0.33 -3.78 -5.92
CA THR A 73 0.92 -3.58 -4.60
C THR A 73 1.95 -2.45 -4.63
N ALA A 74 2.86 -2.46 -5.62
CA ALA A 74 3.87 -1.42 -5.81
C ALA A 74 3.23 -0.03 -6.05
N ALA A 75 2.19 0.04 -6.87
CA ALA A 75 1.48 1.29 -7.14
C ALA A 75 0.82 1.85 -5.88
N MET A 76 0.13 1.02 -5.08
CA MET A 76 -0.49 1.47 -3.83
C MET A 76 0.54 1.91 -2.79
N ASP A 77 1.62 1.15 -2.60
CA ASP A 77 2.69 1.51 -1.66
C ASP A 77 3.35 2.84 -2.05
N CYS A 78 3.66 3.01 -3.33
CA CYS A 78 4.23 4.26 -3.82
C CYS A 78 3.25 5.43 -3.58
N VAL A 79 1.97 5.28 -3.90
CA VAL A 79 0.99 6.36 -3.72
C VAL A 79 0.83 6.71 -2.23
N ALA A 80 0.80 5.71 -1.36
CA ALA A 80 0.77 5.92 0.09
C ALA A 80 2.03 6.67 0.58
N GLY A 81 3.22 6.28 0.10
CA GLY A 81 4.51 6.85 0.50
C GLY A 81 4.80 8.24 -0.08
N SER A 82 4.35 8.53 -1.30
CA SER A 82 4.50 9.84 -1.96
C SER A 82 3.48 10.87 -1.49
N GLY A 83 2.37 10.39 -0.93
CA GLY A 83 1.26 11.21 -0.46
C GLY A 83 0.38 11.70 -1.61
N PHE A 84 -0.89 11.92 -1.30
CA PHE A 84 -1.89 12.38 -2.25
C PHE A 84 -2.80 13.42 -1.62
N THR A 85 -3.46 14.21 -2.47
CA THR A 85 -4.55 15.11 -2.08
C THR A 85 -5.85 14.55 -2.61
N CYS A 86 -6.93 14.74 -1.86
CA CYS A 86 -8.23 14.27 -2.28
C CYS A 86 -8.95 15.40 -3.02
N ASN A 87 -9.31 15.16 -4.29
CA ASN A 87 -10.11 16.06 -5.10
C ASN A 87 -11.48 15.44 -5.36
N ASP A 88 -12.55 16.07 -4.85
CA ASP A 88 -13.91 15.50 -4.86
C ASP A 88 -13.99 14.06 -4.30
N GLY A 89 -13.17 13.77 -3.28
CA GLY A 89 -13.08 12.43 -2.67
C GLY A 89 -12.24 11.43 -3.46
N VAL A 90 -11.67 11.81 -4.60
CA VAL A 90 -10.76 10.96 -5.37
C VAL A 90 -9.32 11.26 -4.95
N PRO A 91 -8.51 10.26 -4.58
CA PRO A 91 -7.10 10.46 -4.30
C PRO A 91 -6.34 10.85 -5.59
N VAL A 92 -5.62 11.96 -5.52
CA VAL A 92 -4.78 12.50 -6.58
C VAL A 92 -3.35 12.58 -6.04
N ALA A 93 -2.45 11.76 -6.58
CA ALA A 93 -1.05 11.73 -6.18
C ALA A 93 -0.42 13.14 -6.21
N ASN A 94 0.30 13.51 -5.14
CA ASN A 94 0.98 14.80 -5.04
C ASN A 94 2.29 14.73 -5.83
N GLY A 95 2.19 14.83 -7.15
CA GLY A 95 3.32 14.79 -8.06
C GLY A 95 3.40 13.50 -8.88
N SER A 96 4.42 13.41 -9.74
CA SER A 96 4.62 12.28 -10.66
C SER A 96 5.47 11.15 -10.08
N GLY A 97 5.62 11.10 -8.75
CA GLY A 97 6.56 10.20 -8.09
C GLY A 97 6.29 8.71 -8.32
N CYS A 98 5.03 8.36 -8.61
CA CYS A 98 4.56 6.98 -8.82
C CYS A 98 4.11 6.70 -10.24
N LEU A 99 4.59 7.50 -11.21
CA LEU A 99 4.19 7.35 -12.61
C LEU A 99 4.71 6.03 -13.18
N GLU A 100 5.88 5.55 -12.75
CA GLU A 100 6.47 4.31 -13.22
C GLU A 100 5.63 3.11 -12.77
N GLU A 101 5.33 3.02 -11.48
CA GLU A 101 4.50 1.97 -10.88
C GLU A 101 3.06 1.99 -11.44
N ALA A 102 2.52 3.18 -11.71
CA ALA A 102 1.23 3.31 -12.37
C ALA A 102 1.27 2.84 -13.84
N LEU A 103 2.36 3.08 -14.56
CA LEU A 103 2.52 2.62 -15.93
C LEU A 103 2.72 1.10 -15.98
N ASP A 104 3.51 0.53 -15.07
CA ASP A 104 3.74 -0.91 -14.98
C ASP A 104 2.43 -1.64 -14.67
N LEU A 105 1.62 -1.11 -13.75
CA LEU A 105 0.28 -1.64 -13.48
C LEU A 105 -0.62 -1.60 -14.72
N VAL A 106 -0.63 -0.47 -15.44
CA VAL A 106 -1.45 -0.33 -16.66
C VAL A 106 -0.97 -1.28 -17.75
N ASP A 107 0.34 -1.46 -17.93
CA ASP A 107 0.91 -2.40 -18.90
C ASP A 107 0.54 -3.84 -18.56
N CYS A 108 0.63 -4.21 -17.27
CA CYS A 108 0.19 -5.52 -16.81
C CYS A 108 -1.31 -5.73 -17.08
N GLN A 109 -2.18 -4.78 -16.71
CA GLN A 109 -3.62 -4.88 -16.95
C GLN A 109 -3.97 -4.99 -18.44
N GLN A 110 -3.26 -4.27 -19.31
CA GLN A 110 -3.44 -4.36 -20.77
C GLN A 110 -2.96 -5.70 -21.32
N SER A 111 -1.88 -6.26 -20.78
CA SER A 111 -1.39 -7.58 -21.18
C SER A 111 -2.40 -8.70 -20.88
N LEU A 112 -3.18 -8.54 -19.80
CA LEU A 112 -4.23 -9.47 -19.40
C LEU A 112 -5.55 -9.25 -20.15
N ASN A 113 -5.73 -8.09 -20.77
CA ASN A 113 -6.96 -7.73 -21.49
C ASN A 113 -6.65 -7.02 -22.83
N PRO A 114 -6.00 -7.70 -23.79
CA PRO A 114 -5.52 -7.08 -25.03
C PRO A 114 -6.62 -6.64 -26.01
N ASP A 115 -7.89 -6.95 -25.71
CA ASP A 115 -9.05 -6.70 -26.58
C ASP A 115 -9.94 -5.52 -26.14
N ASN A 116 -9.54 -4.74 -25.12
CA ASN A 116 -10.26 -3.53 -24.67
C ASN A 116 -9.79 -2.25 -25.38
#